data_AF-A0A1F9DUK5-F1
#
_entry.id   AF-A0A1F9DUK5-F1
#
_cell.length_a   1.000
_cell.length_b   1.000
_cell.length_c   1.000
_cell.angle_alpha   90.00
_cell.angle_beta   90.00
_cell.angle_gamma   90.00
#
_symmetry.space_group_name_H-M   'P 1'
#
loop_
_entity.id
_entity.type
_entity.pdbx_description
1 polymer ?
#
loop_
_entity_poly.entity_id
_entity_poly.type
_entity_poly.pdbx_seq_one_letter_code
_entity_poly.pdbx_strand_id
1 'polypeptide(L)'
;MSNKGIIIGSITVVVLCVIAYFCYSLITGWDRENIDAATNQERRLCQEQTETLKGRIAMLEDEIKGFRGQRDYSDRIENIFGKGSSALSLAERNMTFEDIENQVIAFFAYLDEKGYVEKNGLTGSAYNQYELMVNDLSSKIPIITGETESLTNLFSNIAHFYRVLGKERLFFVSDILKNEHDISEHAMKLFYTWYTYENDAAKRIKGRPSIKVLYDYAGFFLTTLGGRSYLFRRDSNIRILMTFYSVLIVDLANDKGLNSNGIDIRSAIRTSYNDIIEYMGLIDQNEYLTVLDNLKAKYNMP
;
A
#
# COMPACT_ATOMS: atom_id res chain seq x y z
N MET A 1 32.97 -89.34 59.07
CA MET A 1 31.62 -88.78 58.82
C MET A 1 31.83 -87.49 58.02
N SER A 2 31.12 -87.14 56.95
CA SER A 2 29.95 -87.74 56.30
C SER A 2 29.74 -86.96 55.00
N ASN A 3 29.69 -87.65 53.86
CA ASN A 3 29.52 -87.09 52.50
C ASN A 3 28.11 -86.52 52.23
N LYS A 4 27.28 -86.36 53.27
CA LYS A 4 25.87 -85.92 53.16
C LYS A 4 25.69 -84.40 53.14
N GLY A 5 26.69 -83.62 53.62
CA GLY A 5 26.61 -82.15 53.64
C GLY A 5 26.72 -81.50 52.26
N ILE A 6 27.43 -82.14 51.32
CA ILE A 6 27.73 -81.56 50.00
C ILE A 6 26.50 -81.62 49.06
N ILE A 7 25.68 -82.67 49.17
CA ILE A 7 24.53 -82.88 48.27
C ILE A 7 23.38 -81.91 48.58
N ILE A 8 23.13 -81.60 49.85
CA ILE A 8 22.05 -80.68 50.24
C ILE A 8 22.41 -79.23 49.88
N GLY A 9 23.69 -78.86 49.99
CA GLY A 9 24.16 -77.54 49.58
C GLY A 9 23.98 -77.27 48.08
N SER A 10 24.21 -78.27 47.23
CA SER A 10 24.17 -78.10 45.77
C SER A 10 22.75 -77.95 45.22
N ILE A 11 21.76 -78.68 45.75
CA ILE A 11 20.36 -78.55 45.32
C ILE A 11 19.79 -77.16 45.67
N THR A 12 20.13 -76.63 46.84
CA THR A 12 19.64 -75.33 47.30
C THR A 12 20.11 -74.19 46.40
N VAL A 13 21.36 -74.27 45.91
CA VAL A 13 21.92 -73.27 44.98
C VAL A 13 21.20 -73.30 43.63
N VAL A 14 20.89 -74.48 43.09
CA VAL A 14 20.23 -74.60 41.79
C VAL A 14 18.82 -74.01 41.82
N VAL A 15 18.05 -74.27 42.89
CA VAL A 15 16.69 -73.73 43.03
C VAL A 15 16.71 -72.19 43.13
N LEU A 16 17.67 -71.63 43.86
CA LEU A 16 17.85 -70.18 43.93
C LEU A 16 18.21 -69.56 42.57
N CYS A 17 19.04 -70.24 41.77
CA CYS A 17 19.37 -69.77 40.42
C CYS A 17 18.16 -69.79 39.48
N VAL A 18 17.31 -70.82 39.53
CA VAL A 18 16.11 -70.90 38.68
C VAL A 18 15.09 -69.83 39.07
N ILE A 19 14.87 -69.61 40.37
CA ILE A 19 13.98 -68.56 40.86
C ILE A 19 14.51 -67.18 40.47
N ALA A 20 15.82 -66.95 40.61
CA ALA A 20 16.45 -65.69 40.21
C ALA A 20 16.29 -65.43 38.70
N TYR A 21 16.48 -66.45 37.86
CA TYR A 21 16.30 -66.34 36.41
C TYR A 21 14.84 -66.06 36.02
N PHE A 22 13.89 -66.74 36.66
CA PHE A 22 12.46 -66.56 36.38
C PHE A 22 11.99 -65.15 36.78
N CYS A 23 12.40 -64.67 37.96
CA CYS A 23 12.17 -63.29 38.40
C CYS A 23 12.77 -62.26 37.45
N TYR A 24 14.00 -62.48 36.98
CA TYR A 24 14.65 -61.60 36.00
C TYR A 24 13.90 -61.55 34.66
N SER A 25 13.41 -62.70 34.16
CA SER A 25 12.72 -62.76 32.86
C SER A 25 11.33 -62.10 32.89
N LEU A 26 10.60 -62.21 34.01
CA LEU A 26 9.28 -61.60 34.14
C LEU A 26 9.36 -60.07 34.29
N ILE A 27 10.38 -59.55 34.97
CA ILE A 27 10.55 -58.11 35.18
C ILE A 27 10.98 -57.41 33.88
N THR A 28 11.85 -58.04 33.08
CA THR A 28 12.39 -57.41 31.86
C THR A 28 11.41 -57.31 30.69
N GLY A 29 10.36 -58.14 30.66
CA GLY A 29 9.33 -58.12 29.61
C GLY A 29 8.27 -57.01 29.77
N TRP A 30 7.94 -56.64 31.01
CA TRP A 30 6.88 -55.68 31.31
C TRP A 30 7.33 -54.20 31.23
N ASP A 31 8.61 -53.93 31.49
CA ASP A 31 9.15 -52.57 31.46
C ASP A 31 9.30 -52.01 30.04
N ARG A 32 9.59 -52.85 29.03
CA ARG A 32 9.87 -52.35 27.67
C ARG A 32 8.66 -51.72 26.99
N GLU A 33 7.48 -52.31 27.13
CA GLU A 33 6.27 -51.84 26.43
C GLU A 33 5.74 -50.51 27.01
N ASN A 34 5.82 -50.34 28.33
CA ASN A 34 5.43 -49.10 29.01
C ASN A 34 6.42 -47.96 28.77
N ILE A 35 7.72 -48.26 28.72
CA ILE A 35 8.77 -47.26 28.44
C ILE A 35 8.67 -46.77 26.99
N ASP A 36 8.44 -47.67 26.03
CA ASP A 36 8.31 -47.29 24.62
C ASP A 36 7.05 -46.46 24.36
N ALA A 37 5.93 -46.80 25.01
CA ALA A 37 4.69 -46.02 24.90
C ALA A 37 4.83 -44.60 25.48
N ALA A 38 5.41 -44.48 26.68
CA ALA A 38 5.65 -43.18 27.32
C ALA A 38 6.65 -42.33 26.51
N THR A 39 7.74 -42.93 26.03
CA THR A 39 8.74 -42.24 25.19
C THR A 39 8.14 -41.74 23.88
N ASN A 40 7.26 -42.52 23.25
CA ASN A 40 6.60 -42.12 22.00
C ASN A 40 5.56 -41.01 22.22
N GLN A 41 4.87 -41.01 23.36
CA GLN A 41 3.93 -39.94 23.71
C GLN A 41 4.65 -38.62 23.99
N GLU A 42 5.76 -38.65 24.75
CA GLU A 42 6.61 -37.48 24.99
C GLU A 42 7.19 -36.92 23.69
N ARG A 43 7.65 -37.78 22.77
CA ARG A 43 8.15 -37.36 21.46
C ARG A 43 7.07 -36.66 20.63
N ARG A 44 5.84 -37.18 20.62
CA ARG A 44 4.72 -36.54 19.88
C ARG A 44 4.38 -35.18 20.45
N LEU A 45 4.30 -35.05 21.77
CA LEU A 45 4.03 -33.77 22.43
C LEU A 45 5.16 -32.76 22.18
N CYS A 46 6.42 -33.21 22.25
CA CYS A 46 7.58 -32.37 21.95
C CYS A 46 7.59 -31.94 20.47
N GLN A 47 7.21 -32.83 19.55
CA GLN A 47 7.08 -32.52 18.12
C GLN A 47 5.95 -31.52 17.86
N GLU A 48 4.77 -31.73 18.43
CA GLU A 48 3.62 -30.83 18.28
C GLU A 48 3.91 -29.43 18.85
N GLN A 49 4.56 -29.37 20.02
CA GLN A 49 5.03 -28.10 20.58
C GLN A 49 6.07 -27.45 19.66
N THR A 50 7.04 -28.21 19.15
CA THR A 50 8.08 -27.68 18.26
C THR A 50 7.47 -27.11 16.97
N GLU A 51 6.51 -27.80 16.35
CA GLU A 51 5.83 -27.30 15.15
C GLU A 51 4.95 -26.08 15.45
N THR A 52 4.27 -26.06 16.59
CA THR A 52 3.50 -24.88 17.04
C THR A 52 4.41 -23.67 17.27
N LEU A 53 5.56 -23.87 17.92
CA LEU A 53 6.53 -22.80 18.15
C LEU A 53 7.13 -22.30 16.83
N LYS A 54 7.51 -23.20 15.90
CA LYS A 54 7.99 -22.82 14.56
C LYS A 54 6.95 -22.00 13.80
N GLY A 55 5.68 -22.41 13.84
CA GLY A 55 4.58 -21.67 13.20
C GLY A 55 4.42 -20.27 13.77
N ARG A 56 4.49 -20.12 15.10
CA ARG A 56 4.46 -18.80 15.77
C ARG A 56 5.67 -17.95 15.42
N ILE A 57 6.87 -18.54 15.35
CA ILE A 57 8.08 -17.82 14.93
C ILE A 57 7.93 -17.33 13.49
N ALA A 58 7.44 -18.17 12.57
CA ALA A 58 7.22 -17.76 11.19
C ALA A 58 6.18 -16.63 11.04
N MET A 59 5.07 -16.69 11.80
CA MET A 59 4.09 -15.60 11.84
C MET A 59 4.70 -14.31 12.39
N LEU A 60 5.45 -14.38 13.49
CA LEU A 60 6.10 -13.21 14.08
C LEU A 60 7.20 -12.64 13.17
N GLU A 61 7.93 -13.49 12.46
CA GLU A 61 8.91 -13.05 11.46
C GLU A 61 8.24 -12.32 10.28
N ASP A 62 7.08 -12.79 9.83
CA ASP A 62 6.29 -12.14 8.79
C ASP A 62 5.73 -10.79 9.27
N GLU A 63 5.19 -10.74 10.48
CA GLU A 63 4.70 -9.51 11.12
C GLU A 63 5.84 -8.49 11.33
N ILE A 64 7.02 -8.93 11.79
CA ILE A 64 8.21 -8.09 11.94
C ILE A 64 8.71 -7.59 10.57
N LYS A 65 8.67 -8.42 9.52
CA LYS A 65 9.01 -7.98 8.16
C LYS A 65 8.03 -6.93 7.66
N GLY A 66 6.74 -7.10 7.92
CA GLY A 66 5.69 -6.11 7.64
C GLY A 66 5.97 -4.78 8.36
N PHE A 67 6.17 -4.82 9.68
CA PHE A 67 6.48 -3.61 10.46
C PHE A 67 7.78 -2.94 10.03
N ARG A 68 8.81 -3.71 9.68
CA ARG A 68 10.08 -3.17 9.19
C ARG A 68 9.90 -2.51 7.83
N GLY A 69 9.17 -3.13 6.91
CA GLY A 69 8.84 -2.53 5.61
C GLY A 69 8.07 -1.22 5.75
N GLN A 70 7.11 -1.17 6.69
CA GLN A 70 6.34 0.04 6.96
C GLN A 70 7.19 1.14 7.63
N ARG A 71 8.12 0.77 8.53
CA ARG A 71 9.08 1.73 9.12
C ARG A 71 10.05 2.26 8.07
N ASP A 72 10.63 1.39 7.26
CA ASP A 72 11.56 1.77 6.19
C ASP A 72 10.87 2.71 5.17
N TYR A 73 9.59 2.46 4.87
CA TYR A 73 8.77 3.37 4.07
C TYR A 73 8.54 4.71 4.77
N SER A 74 8.08 4.71 6.03
CA SER A 74 7.87 5.93 6.82
C SER A 74 9.12 6.81 6.88
N ASP A 75 10.28 6.19 7.15
CA ASP A 75 11.57 6.88 7.19
C ASP A 75 11.92 7.47 5.81
N ARG A 76 11.63 6.75 4.72
CA ARG A 76 11.82 7.27 3.36
C ARG A 76 10.92 8.48 3.07
N ILE A 77 9.65 8.43 3.47
CA ILE A 77 8.70 9.53 3.31
C ILE A 77 9.16 10.75 4.13
N GLU A 78 9.59 10.57 5.38
CA GLU A 78 10.09 11.67 6.21
C GLU A 78 11.39 12.29 5.68
N ASN A 79 12.28 11.48 5.08
CA ASN A 79 13.50 11.99 4.47
C ASN A 79 13.23 12.85 3.22
N ILE A 80 12.19 12.53 2.46
CA ILE A 80 11.88 13.20 1.18
C ILE A 80 10.95 14.39 1.37
N PHE A 81 9.89 14.21 2.15
CA PHE A 81 8.84 15.20 2.36
C PHE A 81 9.05 16.01 3.65
N GLY A 82 10.06 15.66 4.46
CA GLY A 82 10.33 16.33 5.74
C GLY A 82 9.68 15.62 6.93
N LYS A 83 10.15 15.94 8.14
CA LYS A 83 9.72 15.25 9.38
C LYS A 83 8.21 15.36 9.60
N GLY A 84 7.62 14.24 10.03
CA GLY A 84 6.19 14.14 10.32
C GLY A 84 5.29 13.97 9.09
N SER A 85 5.85 13.97 7.87
CA SER A 85 5.07 13.73 6.64
C SER A 85 4.37 12.38 6.63
N SER A 86 4.99 11.34 7.19
CA SER A 86 4.41 10.01 7.38
C SER A 86 3.04 10.01 8.07
N ALA A 87 2.73 11.02 8.88
CA ALA A 87 1.46 11.15 9.57
C ALA A 87 0.32 11.70 8.70
N LEU A 88 0.57 12.13 7.45
CA LEU A 88 -0.44 12.77 6.61
C LEU A 88 -1.64 11.85 6.37
N SER A 89 -2.82 12.30 6.83
CA SER A 89 -4.09 11.58 6.69
C SER A 89 -5.11 12.39 5.88
N LEU A 90 -5.89 11.69 5.05
CA LEU A 90 -7.10 12.19 4.41
C LEU A 90 -8.30 12.18 5.35
N ALA A 91 -8.37 11.20 6.25
CA ALA A 91 -9.47 11.06 7.20
C ALA A 91 -9.35 12.06 8.37
N GLU A 92 -8.12 12.34 8.81
CA GLU A 92 -7.83 13.21 9.93
C GLU A 92 -7.11 14.48 9.47
N ARG A 93 -7.71 15.66 9.69
CA ARG A 93 -7.00 16.95 9.53
C ARG A 93 -6.02 17.15 10.68
N ASN A 94 -4.87 16.48 10.58
CA ASN A 94 -3.84 16.45 11.61
C ASN A 94 -2.64 17.37 11.32
N MET A 95 -2.63 18.05 10.18
CA MET A 95 -1.56 18.98 9.78
C MET A 95 -2.07 20.39 9.48
N THR A 96 -1.23 21.38 9.79
CA THR A 96 -1.51 22.77 9.42
C THR A 96 -1.24 23.00 7.93
N PHE A 97 -1.77 24.09 7.38
CA PHE A 97 -1.48 24.47 6.00
C PHE A 97 0.01 24.73 5.75
N GLU A 98 0.70 25.28 6.76
CA GLU A 98 2.14 25.57 6.67
C GLU A 98 2.96 24.28 6.61
N ASP A 99 2.60 23.27 7.41
CA ASP A 99 3.24 21.95 7.38
C ASP A 99 3.10 21.31 6.00
N ILE A 100 1.90 21.37 5.40
CA ILE A 100 1.62 20.83 4.07
C ILE A 100 2.46 21.56 3.00
N GLU A 101 2.52 22.90 3.03
CA GLU A 101 3.36 23.65 2.09
C GLU A 101 4.85 23.35 2.26
N ASN A 102 5.33 23.15 3.50
CA ASN A 102 6.71 22.75 3.76
C ASN A 102 7.02 21.39 3.13
N GLN A 103 6.10 20.43 3.20
CA GLN A 103 6.25 19.12 2.56
C GLN A 103 6.29 19.22 1.04
N VAL A 104 5.46 20.09 0.44
CA VAL A 104 5.50 20.35 -1.02
C VAL A 104 6.85 20.93 -1.42
N ILE A 105 7.37 21.90 -0.67
CA ILE A 105 8.69 22.49 -0.92
C ILE A 105 9.80 21.43 -0.82
N ALA A 106 9.78 20.60 0.24
CA ALA A 106 10.74 19.53 0.44
C ALA A 106 10.74 18.52 -0.72
N PHE A 107 9.55 18.12 -1.20
CA PHE A 107 9.41 17.23 -2.34
C PHE A 107 10.06 17.80 -3.61
N PHE A 108 9.86 19.08 -3.91
CA PHE A 108 10.49 19.68 -5.10
C PHE A 108 12.01 19.85 -4.94
N ALA A 109 12.49 20.17 -3.74
CA ALA A 109 13.93 20.19 -3.46
C ALA A 109 14.56 18.80 -3.69
N TYR A 110 13.89 17.74 -3.24
CA TYR A 110 14.30 16.36 -3.54
C TYR A 110 14.35 16.09 -5.06
N LEU A 111 13.34 16.50 -5.83
CA LEU A 111 13.33 16.32 -7.28
C LEU A 111 14.45 17.09 -7.99
N ASP A 112 14.82 18.26 -7.49
CA ASP A 112 15.94 19.04 -8.01
C ASP A 112 17.27 18.28 -7.82
N GLU A 113 17.48 17.65 -6.67
CA GLU A 113 18.68 16.83 -6.39
C GLU A 113 18.80 15.61 -7.31
N LYS A 114 17.69 15.09 -7.84
CA LYS A 114 17.70 13.96 -8.77
C LYS A 114 18.05 14.32 -10.21
N GLY A 115 18.08 15.61 -10.56
CA GLY A 115 18.49 16.08 -11.89
C GLY A 115 17.51 15.75 -13.02
N TYR A 116 16.22 15.48 -12.71
CA TYR A 116 15.21 15.14 -13.72
C TYR A 116 14.99 16.28 -14.74
N VAL A 117 15.13 17.53 -14.30
CA VAL A 117 14.93 18.72 -15.13
C VAL A 117 16.01 18.79 -16.22
N GLU A 118 17.28 18.73 -15.83
CA GLU A 118 18.43 18.79 -16.75
C GLU A 118 18.43 17.61 -17.72
N LYS A 119 18.14 16.40 -17.22
CA LYS A 119 18.03 15.18 -18.03
C LYS A 119 17.06 15.33 -19.20
N ASN A 120 15.97 16.08 -18.99
CA ASN A 120 14.92 16.27 -19.99
C ASN A 120 15.10 17.56 -20.81
N GLY A 121 16.25 18.25 -20.70
CA GLY A 121 16.54 19.47 -21.44
C GLY A 121 15.70 20.67 -21.02
N LEU A 122 15.13 20.63 -19.81
CA LEU A 122 14.36 21.73 -19.23
C LEU A 122 15.30 22.66 -18.43
N THR A 123 14.83 23.89 -18.17
CA THR A 123 15.58 24.91 -17.42
C THR A 123 14.85 25.33 -16.14
N GLY A 124 15.59 25.79 -15.14
CA GLY A 124 15.02 26.18 -13.83
C GLY A 124 14.89 24.97 -12.91
N SER A 125 14.10 25.10 -11.84
CA SER A 125 13.84 24.00 -10.89
C SER A 125 12.65 23.14 -11.31
N ALA A 126 12.50 21.98 -10.67
CA ALA A 126 11.34 21.11 -10.77
C ALA A 126 10.06 21.85 -10.35
N TYR A 127 10.14 22.70 -9.32
CA TYR A 127 9.02 23.55 -8.91
C TYR A 127 8.65 24.57 -10.00
N ASN A 128 9.62 25.23 -10.63
CA ASN A 128 9.36 26.16 -11.73
C ASN A 128 8.68 25.45 -12.90
N GLN A 129 9.13 24.23 -13.27
CA GLN A 129 8.49 23.44 -14.32
C GLN A 129 7.07 23.04 -13.93
N TYR A 130 6.85 22.65 -12.67
CA TYR A 130 5.52 22.36 -12.15
C TYR A 130 4.57 23.56 -12.27
N GLU A 131 4.98 24.76 -11.84
CA GLU A 131 4.14 25.96 -11.93
C GLU A 131 3.76 26.27 -13.38
N LEU A 132 4.72 26.16 -14.31
CA LEU A 132 4.46 26.34 -15.74
C LEU A 132 3.46 25.30 -16.28
N MET A 133 3.60 24.02 -15.89
CA MET A 133 2.65 22.97 -16.27
C MET A 133 1.24 23.24 -15.74
N VAL A 134 1.12 23.63 -14.47
CA VAL A 134 -0.18 23.98 -13.88
C VAL A 134 -0.82 25.14 -14.63
N ASN A 135 -0.06 26.18 -14.97
CA ASN A 135 -0.56 27.32 -15.72
C ASN A 135 -1.03 26.91 -17.13
N ASP A 136 -0.21 26.14 -17.86
CA ASP A 136 -0.54 25.68 -19.21
C ASP A 136 -1.79 24.78 -19.20
N LEU A 137 -1.86 23.82 -18.28
CA LEU A 137 -3.00 22.90 -18.13
C LEU A 137 -4.28 23.61 -17.67
N SER A 138 -4.16 24.66 -16.86
CA SER A 138 -5.30 25.47 -16.43
C SER A 138 -5.83 26.36 -17.56
N SER A 139 -4.98 26.78 -18.48
CA SER A 139 -5.37 27.61 -19.64
C SER A 139 -5.98 26.80 -20.79
N LYS A 140 -5.68 25.50 -20.87
CA LYS A 140 -6.09 24.60 -21.95
C LYS A 140 -6.74 23.36 -21.34
N ILE A 141 -8.03 23.45 -21.08
CA ILE A 141 -8.84 22.37 -20.50
C ILE A 141 -9.20 21.34 -21.59
N PRO A 142 -9.21 20.02 -21.28
CA PRO A 142 -9.67 18.99 -22.21
C PRO A 142 -11.18 19.09 -22.50
N ILE A 143 -11.64 18.42 -23.57
CA ILE A 143 -13.06 18.40 -23.95
C ILE A 143 -13.76 17.33 -23.09
N ILE A 144 -14.67 17.74 -22.20
CA ILE A 144 -15.38 16.80 -21.31
C ILE A 144 -16.66 16.30 -21.98
N THR A 145 -17.50 17.22 -22.44
CA THR A 145 -18.76 16.91 -23.14
C THR A 145 -18.56 16.96 -24.65
N GLY A 146 -19.16 16.03 -25.38
CA GLY A 146 -19.09 16.00 -26.84
C GLY A 146 -17.76 15.52 -27.41
N GLU A 147 -16.95 14.80 -26.63
CA GLU A 147 -15.70 14.20 -27.12
C GLU A 147 -15.93 13.29 -28.34
N THR A 148 -17.00 12.49 -28.30
CA THR A 148 -17.33 11.51 -29.34
C THR A 148 -18.17 12.07 -30.48
N GLU A 149 -18.52 13.36 -30.46
CA GLU A 149 -19.28 14.02 -31.52
C GLU A 149 -18.46 14.20 -32.80
N SER A 150 -17.13 14.21 -32.69
CA SER A 150 -16.25 14.23 -33.86
C SER A 150 -14.93 13.51 -33.60
N LEU A 151 -14.33 12.95 -34.67
CA LEU A 151 -12.99 12.37 -34.61
C LEU A 151 -11.95 13.41 -34.16
N THR A 152 -12.12 14.67 -34.55
CA THR A 152 -11.22 15.76 -34.16
C THR A 152 -11.23 16.00 -32.65
N ASN A 153 -12.40 16.02 -32.01
CA ASN A 153 -12.52 16.16 -30.56
C ASN A 153 -11.84 14.98 -29.84
N LEU A 154 -12.14 13.76 -30.29
CA LEU A 154 -11.54 12.55 -29.74
C LEU A 154 -10.01 12.56 -29.85
N PHE A 155 -9.45 12.85 -31.02
CA PHE A 155 -8.00 12.92 -31.20
C PHE A 155 -7.36 14.06 -30.38
N SER A 156 -8.07 15.19 -30.23
CA SER A 156 -7.62 16.30 -29.37
C SER A 156 -7.46 15.84 -27.93
N ASN A 157 -8.44 15.10 -27.39
CA ASN A 157 -8.38 14.55 -26.05
C ASN A 157 -7.32 13.46 -25.89
N ILE A 158 -7.18 12.55 -26.85
CA ILE A 158 -6.16 11.49 -26.82
C ILE A 158 -4.74 12.06 -26.78
N ALA A 159 -4.52 13.21 -27.44
CA ALA A 159 -3.23 13.89 -27.51
C ALA A 159 -3.10 15.08 -26.55
N HIS A 160 -4.06 15.28 -25.64
CA HIS A 160 -4.19 16.49 -24.83
C HIS A 160 -2.90 16.90 -24.11
N PHE A 161 -2.33 16.00 -23.30
CA PHE A 161 -1.12 16.33 -22.53
C PHE A 161 0.08 16.62 -23.40
N TYR A 162 0.25 15.91 -24.52
CA TYR A 162 1.35 16.18 -25.45
C TYR A 162 1.19 17.55 -26.12
N ARG A 163 -0.03 17.91 -26.53
CA ARG A 163 -0.34 19.21 -27.14
C ARG A 163 -0.16 20.37 -26.17
N VAL A 164 -0.49 20.19 -24.89
CA VAL A 164 -0.42 21.26 -23.89
C VAL A 164 0.99 21.38 -23.30
N LEU A 165 1.63 20.27 -22.94
CA LEU A 165 2.90 20.27 -22.21
C LEU A 165 4.13 20.15 -23.12
N GLY A 166 3.96 19.67 -24.34
CA GLY A 166 5.07 19.33 -25.23
C GLY A 166 5.77 18.03 -24.83
N LYS A 167 6.83 17.70 -25.57
CA LYS A 167 7.55 16.43 -25.44
C LYS A 167 8.39 16.39 -24.16
N GLU A 168 9.13 17.45 -23.89
CA GLU A 168 10.15 17.55 -22.84
C GLU A 168 9.52 17.42 -21.45
N ARG A 169 8.44 18.19 -21.19
CA ARG A 169 7.72 18.11 -19.91
C ARG A 169 6.97 16.80 -19.74
N LEU A 170 6.45 16.22 -20.82
CA LEU A 170 5.80 14.91 -20.75
C LEU A 170 6.79 13.81 -20.36
N PHE A 171 8.02 13.85 -20.90
CA PHE A 171 9.07 12.91 -20.50
C PHE A 171 9.58 13.19 -19.08
N PHE A 172 9.72 14.45 -18.68
CA PHE A 172 10.03 14.82 -17.29
C PHE A 172 9.04 14.21 -16.29
N VAL A 173 7.72 14.38 -16.50
CA VAL A 173 6.70 13.78 -15.63
C VAL A 173 6.75 12.24 -15.71
N SER A 174 6.93 11.68 -16.90
CA SER A 174 6.99 10.22 -17.08
C SER A 174 8.21 9.60 -16.39
N ASP A 175 9.34 10.29 -16.38
CA ASP A 175 10.55 9.87 -15.68
C ASP A 175 10.35 9.88 -14.17
N ILE A 176 9.72 10.92 -13.61
CA ILE A 176 9.41 10.98 -12.18
C ILE A 176 8.50 9.81 -11.80
N LEU A 177 7.37 9.63 -12.49
CA LEU A 177 6.42 8.56 -12.19
C LEU A 177 7.05 7.16 -12.29
N LYS A 178 7.99 6.97 -13.22
CA LYS A 178 8.67 5.69 -13.41
C LYS A 178 9.70 5.39 -12.31
N ASN A 179 10.47 6.40 -11.91
CA ASN A 179 11.60 6.20 -10.99
C ASN A 179 11.22 6.39 -9.52
N GLU A 180 10.20 7.21 -9.24
CA GLU A 180 9.70 7.56 -7.90
C GLU A 180 8.33 6.89 -7.62
N HIS A 181 8.13 5.70 -8.17
CA HIS A 181 6.86 4.97 -8.07
C HIS A 181 6.44 4.68 -6.62
N ASP A 182 7.41 4.40 -5.75
CA ASP A 182 7.15 3.99 -4.38
C ASP A 182 6.68 5.15 -3.48
N ILE A 183 7.01 6.40 -3.84
CA ILE A 183 6.56 7.60 -3.11
C ILE A 183 5.36 8.29 -3.78
N SER A 184 4.91 7.78 -4.93
CA SER A 184 3.86 8.41 -5.72
C SER A 184 2.53 8.46 -4.97
N GLU A 185 2.25 7.43 -4.15
CA GLU A 185 1.05 7.39 -3.30
C GLU A 185 1.02 8.56 -2.31
N HIS A 186 2.10 8.76 -1.57
CA HIS A 186 2.23 9.86 -0.63
C HIS A 186 2.20 11.23 -1.34
N ALA A 187 2.89 11.36 -2.47
CA ALA A 187 2.88 12.60 -3.25
C ALA A 187 1.46 12.97 -3.69
N MET A 188 0.68 12.02 -4.23
CA MET A 188 -0.68 12.29 -4.68
C MET A 188 -1.60 12.69 -3.51
N LYS A 189 -1.44 12.06 -2.35
CA LYS A 189 -2.12 12.45 -1.11
C LYS A 189 -1.78 13.88 -0.70
N LEU A 190 -0.50 14.22 -0.67
CA LEU A 190 -0.01 15.55 -0.32
C LEU A 190 -0.58 16.63 -1.24
N PHE A 191 -0.50 16.43 -2.56
CA PHE A 191 -1.01 17.41 -3.52
C PHE A 191 -2.53 17.55 -3.45
N TYR A 192 -3.28 16.45 -3.27
CA TYR A 192 -4.73 16.54 -3.05
C TYR A 192 -5.07 17.36 -1.81
N THR A 193 -4.43 17.06 -0.66
CA THR A 193 -4.67 17.80 0.59
C THR A 193 -4.27 19.26 0.44
N TRP A 194 -3.14 19.56 -0.20
CA TRP A 194 -2.69 20.92 -0.46
C TRP A 194 -3.67 21.70 -1.35
N TYR A 195 -4.15 21.10 -2.43
CA TYR A 195 -5.09 21.74 -3.36
C TYR A 195 -6.44 22.03 -2.71
N THR A 196 -6.93 21.11 -1.89
CA THR A 196 -8.27 21.18 -1.29
C THR A 196 -8.31 21.86 0.07
N TYR A 197 -7.16 22.23 0.65
CA TYR A 197 -7.10 22.91 1.94
C TYR A 197 -7.84 24.26 1.90
N GLU A 198 -8.83 24.42 2.78
CA GLU A 198 -9.63 25.64 2.90
C GLU A 198 -8.91 26.66 3.78
N ASN A 199 -7.90 27.32 3.21
CA ASN A 199 -7.22 28.47 3.82
C ASN A 199 -6.71 29.41 2.71
N ASP A 200 -7.23 30.63 2.70
CA ASP A 200 -6.84 31.69 1.76
C ASP A 200 -5.83 32.69 2.33
N ALA A 201 -5.54 32.64 3.64
CA ALA A 201 -4.87 33.72 4.36
C ALA A 201 -3.34 33.70 4.28
N ALA A 202 -2.70 32.60 3.85
CA ALA A 202 -1.24 32.47 3.90
C ALA A 202 -0.65 31.55 2.82
N LYS A 203 -0.86 31.87 1.53
CA LYS A 203 -0.22 31.12 0.42
C LYS A 203 1.23 31.59 0.28
N ARG A 204 2.21 30.77 0.70
CA ARG A 204 3.64 31.10 0.49
C ARG A 204 4.10 30.72 -0.91
N ILE A 205 3.50 29.67 -1.47
CA ILE A 205 3.85 29.13 -2.78
C ILE A 205 2.65 29.13 -3.74
N LYS A 206 2.93 29.27 -5.04
CA LYS A 206 1.95 29.24 -6.14
C LYS A 206 1.72 27.82 -6.65
N GLY A 207 0.84 27.68 -7.64
CA GLY A 207 0.63 26.43 -8.36
C GLY A 207 -0.50 25.56 -7.81
N ARG A 208 -1.37 26.09 -6.94
CA ARG A 208 -2.65 25.44 -6.63
C ARG A 208 -3.66 25.75 -7.75
N PRO A 209 -4.12 24.77 -8.54
CA PRO A 209 -5.18 24.99 -9.51
C PRO A 209 -6.50 25.33 -8.81
N SER A 210 -7.40 26.01 -9.53
CA SER A 210 -8.75 26.24 -9.02
C SER A 210 -9.55 24.94 -8.91
N ILE A 211 -10.56 24.91 -8.04
CA ILE A 211 -11.46 23.74 -7.91
C ILE A 211 -12.13 23.41 -9.24
N LYS A 212 -12.48 24.43 -10.04
CA LYS A 212 -13.04 24.21 -11.38
C LYS A 212 -12.06 23.46 -12.30
N VAL A 213 -10.79 23.86 -12.32
CA VAL A 213 -9.76 23.19 -13.14
C VAL A 213 -9.58 21.74 -12.68
N LEU A 214 -9.51 21.50 -11.37
CA LEU A 214 -9.43 20.15 -10.80
C LEU A 214 -10.63 19.31 -11.24
N TYR A 215 -11.84 19.84 -11.10
CA TYR A 215 -13.08 19.19 -11.52
C TYR A 215 -13.07 18.84 -13.00
N ASP A 216 -12.62 19.77 -13.86
CA ASP A 216 -12.56 19.55 -15.29
C ASP A 216 -11.61 18.37 -15.64
N TYR A 217 -10.44 18.27 -14.99
CA TYR A 217 -9.53 17.14 -15.18
C TYR A 217 -10.04 15.84 -14.55
N ALA A 218 -10.72 15.89 -13.41
CA ALA A 218 -11.38 14.72 -12.84
C ALA A 218 -12.45 14.18 -13.79
N GLY A 219 -13.25 15.07 -14.38
CA GLY A 219 -14.22 14.71 -15.41
C GLY A 219 -13.57 14.11 -16.65
N PHE A 220 -12.47 14.69 -17.13
CA PHE A 220 -11.67 14.13 -18.22
C PHE A 220 -11.26 12.68 -17.93
N PHE A 221 -10.65 12.40 -16.78
CA PHE A 221 -10.19 11.06 -16.45
C PHE A 221 -11.34 10.06 -16.27
N LEU A 222 -12.43 10.46 -15.62
CA LEU A 222 -13.53 9.55 -15.29
C LEU A 222 -14.47 9.29 -16.46
N THR A 223 -14.69 10.26 -17.35
CA THR A 223 -15.80 10.21 -18.32
C THR A 223 -15.37 10.15 -19.78
N THR A 224 -14.16 10.63 -20.13
CA THR A 224 -13.72 10.69 -21.53
C THR A 224 -12.92 9.45 -21.93
N LEU A 225 -13.02 9.07 -23.21
CA LEU A 225 -12.24 7.99 -23.81
C LEU A 225 -10.75 8.36 -23.84
N GLY A 226 -10.40 9.61 -24.13
CA GLY A 226 -9.02 10.09 -24.10
C GLY A 226 -8.40 10.00 -22.70
N GLY A 227 -9.09 10.48 -21.67
CA GLY A 227 -8.63 10.44 -20.28
C GLY A 227 -8.46 9.01 -19.76
N ARG A 228 -9.46 8.15 -19.97
CA ARG A 228 -9.35 6.72 -19.62
C ARG A 228 -8.21 6.04 -20.36
N SER A 229 -8.02 6.34 -21.65
CA SER A 229 -6.90 5.80 -22.43
C SER A 229 -5.54 6.23 -21.88
N TYR A 230 -5.41 7.43 -21.30
CA TYR A 230 -4.19 7.83 -20.61
C TYR A 230 -3.94 6.98 -19.36
N LEU A 231 -4.98 6.77 -18.53
CA LEU A 231 -4.86 5.96 -17.32
C LEU A 231 -4.51 4.50 -17.62
N PHE A 232 -5.05 3.91 -18.69
CA PHE A 232 -4.72 2.54 -19.10
C PHE A 232 -3.26 2.36 -19.54
N ARG A 233 -2.55 3.44 -19.90
CA ARG A 233 -1.12 3.41 -20.24
C ARG A 233 -0.20 3.64 -19.03
N ARG A 234 -0.76 3.78 -17.84
CA ARG A 234 -0.01 3.90 -16.58
C ARG A 234 -0.02 2.58 -15.83
N ASP A 235 0.93 2.44 -14.91
CA ASP A 235 0.92 1.34 -13.96
C ASP A 235 -0.36 1.36 -13.12
N SER A 236 -0.69 0.22 -12.52
CA SER A 236 -1.93 0.07 -11.77
C SER A 236 -2.00 1.01 -10.57
N ASN A 237 -0.89 1.29 -9.86
CA ASN A 237 -0.89 2.20 -8.71
C ASN A 237 -1.38 3.59 -9.13
N ILE A 238 -0.72 4.19 -10.12
CA ILE A 238 -1.08 5.53 -10.62
C ILE A 238 -2.50 5.55 -11.17
N ARG A 239 -2.93 4.52 -11.92
CA ARG A 239 -4.30 4.46 -12.45
C ARG A 239 -5.35 4.45 -11.33
N ILE A 240 -5.14 3.65 -10.29
CA ILE A 240 -6.07 3.48 -9.18
C ILE A 240 -6.15 4.76 -8.37
N LEU A 241 -5.00 5.33 -7.99
CA LEU A 241 -4.95 6.58 -7.24
C LEU A 241 -5.54 7.76 -8.04
N MET A 242 -5.24 7.88 -9.33
CA MET A 242 -5.80 8.96 -10.16
C MET A 242 -7.33 8.85 -10.23
N THR A 243 -7.86 7.63 -10.30
CA THR A 243 -9.31 7.40 -10.27
C THR A 243 -9.90 7.80 -8.92
N PHE A 244 -9.28 7.36 -7.82
CA PHE A 244 -9.69 7.70 -6.45
C PHE A 244 -9.71 9.21 -6.20
N TYR A 245 -8.61 9.93 -6.48
CA TYR A 245 -8.58 11.37 -6.28
C TYR A 245 -9.52 12.13 -7.23
N SER A 246 -9.76 11.61 -8.44
CA SER A 246 -10.78 12.19 -9.33
C SER A 246 -12.19 12.06 -8.74
N VAL A 247 -12.49 10.93 -8.07
CA VAL A 247 -13.75 10.78 -7.31
C VAL A 247 -13.84 11.85 -6.22
N LEU A 248 -12.80 11.99 -5.39
CA LEU A 248 -12.80 12.99 -4.31
C LEU A 248 -13.00 14.43 -4.83
N ILE A 249 -12.37 14.77 -5.95
CA ILE A 249 -12.51 16.09 -6.57
C ILE A 249 -13.93 16.32 -7.11
N VAL A 250 -14.57 15.31 -7.71
CA VAL A 250 -15.97 15.44 -8.16
C VAL A 250 -16.91 15.57 -6.97
N ASP A 251 -16.65 14.86 -5.87
CA ASP A 251 -17.43 15.01 -4.63
C ASP A 251 -17.32 16.43 -4.06
N LEU A 252 -16.09 16.95 -3.98
CA LEU A 252 -15.84 18.33 -3.57
C LEU A 252 -16.56 19.35 -4.48
N ALA A 253 -16.57 19.09 -5.80
CA ALA A 253 -17.28 19.94 -6.75
C ALA A 253 -18.81 19.85 -6.57
N ASN A 254 -19.36 18.68 -6.22
CA ASN A 254 -20.79 18.53 -5.89
C ASN A 254 -21.15 19.37 -4.67
N ASP A 255 -20.37 19.29 -3.60
CA ASP A 255 -20.60 20.06 -2.36
C ASP A 255 -20.56 21.57 -2.59
N LYS A 256 -19.72 22.01 -3.54
CA LYS A 256 -19.58 23.43 -3.92
C LYS A 256 -20.53 23.87 -5.04
N GLY A 257 -21.39 22.99 -5.54
CA GLY A 257 -22.32 23.31 -6.65
C GLY A 257 -21.61 23.57 -7.98
N LEU A 258 -20.41 23.03 -8.19
CA LEU A 258 -19.56 23.23 -9.37
C LEU A 258 -19.60 22.07 -10.38
N ASN A 259 -20.45 21.06 -10.18
CA ASN A 259 -20.64 19.93 -11.10
C ASN A 259 -21.42 20.32 -12.37
N SER A 260 -20.82 21.20 -13.16
CA SER A 260 -21.43 21.79 -14.36
C SER A 260 -21.73 20.79 -15.48
N ASN A 261 -21.00 19.67 -15.56
CA ASN A 261 -21.20 18.62 -16.55
C ASN A 261 -22.18 17.52 -16.09
N GLY A 262 -22.74 17.61 -14.88
CA GLY A 262 -23.69 16.63 -14.35
C GLY A 262 -23.12 15.22 -14.20
N ILE A 263 -21.85 15.11 -13.84
CA ILE A 263 -21.14 13.82 -13.70
C ILE A 263 -21.78 13.02 -12.56
N ASP A 264 -22.32 11.83 -12.86
CA ASP A 264 -22.75 10.87 -11.84
C ASP A 264 -21.54 10.13 -11.29
N ILE A 265 -21.18 10.46 -10.05
CA ILE A 265 -20.01 9.94 -9.35
C ILE A 265 -20.19 8.49 -8.87
N ARG A 266 -21.42 7.98 -8.75
CA ARG A 266 -21.69 6.68 -8.09
C ARG A 266 -21.04 5.49 -8.79
N SER A 267 -21.00 5.50 -10.12
CA SER A 267 -20.29 4.45 -10.86
C SER A 267 -18.78 4.52 -10.59
N ALA A 268 -18.21 5.73 -10.52
CA ALA A 268 -16.79 5.93 -10.28
C ALA A 268 -16.38 5.54 -8.85
N ILE A 269 -17.22 5.84 -7.84
CA ILE A 269 -17.03 5.37 -6.45
C ILE A 269 -16.93 3.85 -6.42
N ARG A 270 -17.86 3.15 -7.09
CA ARG A 270 -17.87 1.68 -7.12
C ARG A 270 -16.62 1.11 -7.79
N THR A 271 -16.24 1.67 -8.94
CA THR A 271 -15.01 1.26 -9.65
C THR A 271 -13.79 1.48 -8.76
N SER A 272 -13.66 2.68 -8.16
CA SER A 272 -12.54 2.99 -7.27
C SER A 272 -12.48 2.06 -6.06
N TYR A 273 -13.62 1.69 -5.48
CA TYR A 273 -13.69 0.76 -4.35
C TYR A 273 -13.20 -0.63 -4.74
N ASN A 274 -13.71 -1.18 -5.84
CA ASN A 274 -13.31 -2.49 -6.34
C ASN A 274 -11.83 -2.54 -6.73
N ASP A 275 -11.34 -1.49 -7.38
CA ASP A 275 -9.93 -1.40 -7.77
C ASP A 275 -9.01 -1.34 -6.54
N ILE A 276 -9.38 -0.57 -5.50
CA ILE A 276 -8.58 -0.45 -4.28
C ILE A 276 -8.60 -1.74 -3.47
N ILE A 277 -9.75 -2.41 -3.30
CA ILE A 277 -9.83 -3.64 -2.50
C ILE A 277 -9.06 -4.80 -3.14
N GLU A 278 -9.06 -4.89 -4.48
CA GLU A 278 -8.35 -5.96 -5.21
C GLU A 278 -6.84 -5.71 -5.31
N TYR A 279 -6.38 -4.47 -5.17
CA TYR A 279 -5.00 -4.10 -5.37
C TYR A 279 -4.21 -4.01 -4.06
N MET A 280 -3.28 -4.96 -3.85
CA MET A 280 -2.44 -5.06 -2.65
C MET A 280 -1.24 -4.09 -2.61
N GLY A 281 -1.06 -3.25 -3.63
CA GLY A 281 0.12 -2.40 -3.77
C GLY A 281 0.00 -0.99 -3.18
N LEU A 282 -1.05 -0.73 -2.38
CA LEU A 282 -1.26 0.56 -1.70
C LEU A 282 -0.98 0.41 -0.21
N ILE A 283 -0.24 1.36 0.34
CA ILE A 283 0.14 1.35 1.75
C ILE A 283 -1.01 1.85 2.62
N ASP A 284 -1.74 2.86 2.16
CA ASP A 284 -2.85 3.48 2.90
C ASP A 284 -4.23 2.94 2.45
N GLN A 285 -4.27 1.69 1.97
CA GLN A 285 -5.48 1.05 1.41
C GLN A 285 -6.71 1.19 2.34
N ASN A 286 -6.54 0.90 3.63
CA ASN A 286 -7.64 0.97 4.62
C ASN A 286 -8.21 2.39 4.77
N GLU A 287 -7.35 3.41 4.68
CA GLU A 287 -7.78 4.80 4.75
C GLU A 287 -8.62 5.14 3.52
N TYR A 288 -8.18 4.76 2.32
CA TYR A 288 -8.95 5.02 1.10
C TYR A 288 -10.29 4.30 1.09
N LEU A 289 -10.35 3.05 1.56
CA LEU A 289 -11.61 2.31 1.69
C LEU A 289 -12.56 2.99 2.67
N THR A 290 -12.05 3.45 3.82
CA THR A 290 -12.85 4.21 4.81
C THR A 290 -13.44 5.48 4.20
N VAL A 291 -12.65 6.23 3.43
CA VAL A 291 -13.13 7.43 2.71
C VAL A 291 -14.21 7.06 1.69
N LEU A 292 -14.02 5.98 0.93
CA LEU A 292 -15.01 5.52 -0.05
C LEU A 292 -16.30 5.02 0.60
N ASP A 293 -16.23 4.34 1.74
CA ASP A 293 -17.42 3.90 2.49
C ASP A 293 -18.25 5.10 2.96
N ASN A 294 -17.59 6.15 3.45
CA ASN A 294 -18.25 7.41 3.80
C ASN A 294 -18.94 8.05 2.57
N LEU A 295 -18.30 8.00 1.39
CA LEU A 295 -18.91 8.47 0.15
C LEU A 295 -20.09 7.58 -0.28
N LYS A 296 -19.97 6.25 -0.20
CA LYS A 296 -21.08 5.33 -0.49
C LYS A 296 -22.29 5.65 0.39
N ALA A 297 -22.08 5.89 1.67
CA ALA A 297 -23.13 6.31 2.60
C ALA A 297 -23.72 7.68 2.19
N LYS A 298 -22.89 8.68 1.91
CA LYS A 298 -23.31 10.03 1.45
C LYS A 298 -24.20 9.98 0.21
N TYR A 299 -23.88 9.10 -0.75
CA TYR A 299 -24.62 8.97 -2.00
C TYR A 299 -25.70 7.87 -1.99
N ASN A 300 -26.05 7.33 -0.82
CA ASN A 300 -27.04 6.26 -0.64
C ASN A 300 -26.79 5.04 -1.55
N MET A 301 -25.52 4.64 -1.66
CA MET A 301 -25.10 3.47 -2.43
C MET A 301 -25.17 2.20 -1.55
N PRO A 302 -25.51 1.05 -2.14
CA PRO A 302 -25.43 -0.25 -1.45
C PRO A 302 -23.98 -0.69 -1.20
#